data_AF-A0A7Y9SQ73-F1
#
_entry.id   AF-A0A7Y9SQ73-F1
#
_cell.length_a   1.000
_cell.length_b   1.000
_cell.length_c   1.000
_cell.angle_alpha   90.00
_cell.angle_beta   90.00
_cell.angle_gamma   90.00
#
_symmetry.space_group_name_H-M   'P 1'
#
loop_
_entity.id
_entity.type
_entity.pdbx_description
1 polymer ?
#
loop_
_entity_poly.entity_id
_entity_poly.type
_entity_poly.pdbx_seq_one_letter_code
_entity_poly.pdbx_strand_id
1 'polypeptide(L)'
;MMMSVFLVIGALAGAQAPFHVSNTEEYSNVCSVEDGDVVGTTIRIVPAMNGPHLSIQRYEGGPLAPNVFYPAVERDRLVVKSARNEVLYTIRRDGSDVLIKYLNGEEGRDGNSTEERLSPTIKNGNAFPSCH
;
A
#
# COMPACT_ATOMS: atom_id res chain seq x y z
N MET A 1 6.90 56.35 -3.49
CA MET A 1 7.18 55.30 -4.51
C MET A 1 8.53 54.69 -4.13
N MET A 2 8.72 53.41 -3.81
CA MET A 2 8.08 52.16 -4.25
C MET A 2 8.04 51.14 -3.11
N MET A 3 6.97 50.32 -3.10
CA MET A 3 6.82 49.10 -2.30
C MET A 3 7.75 48.01 -2.83
N SER A 4 8.48 47.34 -1.94
CA SER A 4 9.09 46.04 -2.23
C SER A 4 8.24 44.95 -1.58
N VAL A 5 7.44 44.28 -2.39
CA VAL A 5 6.68 43.09 -2.01
C VAL A 5 7.63 41.89 -2.10
N PHE A 6 8.01 41.31 -0.96
CA PHE A 6 8.66 40.01 -0.91
C PHE A 6 7.61 38.93 -1.14
N LEU A 7 7.59 38.38 -2.35
CA LEU A 7 6.74 37.25 -2.72
C LEU A 7 7.48 35.97 -2.29
N VAL A 8 7.19 35.49 -1.08
CA VAL A 8 7.64 34.17 -0.63
C VAL A 8 6.79 33.13 -1.34
N ILE A 9 7.31 32.58 -2.44
CA ILE A 9 6.76 31.39 -3.09
C ILE A 9 7.10 30.21 -2.18
N GLY A 10 6.23 29.92 -1.21
CA GLY A 10 6.32 28.72 -0.40
C GLY A 10 6.13 27.50 -1.29
N ALA A 11 7.18 26.70 -1.43
CA ALA A 11 7.09 25.36 -1.98
C ALA A 11 6.05 24.59 -1.17
N LEU A 12 4.95 24.19 -1.80
CA LEU A 12 4.07 23.14 -1.29
C LEU A 12 4.88 21.84 -1.35
N ALA A 13 5.74 21.63 -0.34
CA ALA A 13 6.13 20.29 0.03
C ALA A 13 4.81 19.60 0.37
N GLY A 14 4.34 18.73 -0.54
CA GLY A 14 3.06 18.05 -0.42
C GLY A 14 2.99 17.43 0.97
N ALA A 15 2.19 18.04 1.84
CA ALA A 15 1.94 17.50 3.16
C ALA A 15 1.24 16.16 2.91
N GLN A 16 1.99 15.07 3.06
CA GLN A 16 1.43 13.74 2.96
C GLN A 16 0.34 13.66 4.03
N ALA A 17 -0.90 13.44 3.58
CA ALA A 17 -2.05 13.43 4.46
C ALA A 17 -1.81 12.37 5.55
N PRO A 18 -2.16 12.68 6.82
CA PRO A 18 -2.05 11.71 7.89
C PRO A 18 -2.82 10.44 7.51
N PHE A 19 -2.27 9.28 7.87
CA PHE A 19 -2.87 7.98 7.54
C PHE A 19 -4.13 7.78 8.39
N HIS A 20 -5.26 8.29 7.89
CA HIS A 20 -6.57 8.19 8.51
C HIS A 20 -7.48 7.31 7.66
N VAL A 21 -8.00 6.24 8.28
CA VAL A 21 -8.85 5.24 7.62
C VAL A 21 -10.24 5.35 8.23
N SER A 22 -11.20 5.84 7.45
CA SER A 22 -12.60 5.97 7.88
C SER A 22 -13.50 4.88 7.30
N ASN A 23 -13.08 4.26 6.19
CA ASN A 23 -13.77 3.17 5.51
C ASN A 23 -12.78 2.06 5.18
N THR A 24 -13.28 0.86 4.90
CA THR A 24 -12.43 -0.22 4.36
C THR A 24 -11.89 0.19 2.99
N GLU A 25 -10.57 0.16 2.85
CA GLU A 25 -9.86 0.44 1.60
C GLU A 25 -9.21 -0.85 1.09
N GLU A 26 -9.25 -1.08 -0.22
CA GLU A 26 -8.66 -2.28 -0.85
C GLU A 26 -7.80 -1.86 -2.04
N TYR A 27 -6.58 -2.35 -2.08
CA TYR A 27 -5.59 -2.06 -3.11
C TYR A 27 -5.01 -3.36 -3.64
N SER A 28 -4.80 -3.43 -4.95
CA SER A 28 -4.31 -4.63 -5.59
C SER A 28 -3.48 -4.30 -6.83
N ASN A 29 -2.50 -5.14 -7.11
CA ASN A 29 -1.85 -5.23 -8.42
C ASN A 29 -1.92 -6.64 -9.00
N VAL A 30 -2.86 -7.45 -8.50
CA VAL A 30 -3.03 -8.84 -8.94
C VAL A 30 -3.42 -8.86 -10.41
N CYS A 31 -2.72 -9.68 -11.17
CA CYS A 31 -2.98 -9.91 -12.58
C CYS A 31 -2.89 -11.40 -12.93
N SER A 32 -3.53 -11.79 -14.03
CA SER A 32 -3.45 -13.13 -14.60
C SER A 32 -2.28 -13.26 -15.57
N VAL A 33 -1.58 -14.39 -15.53
CA VAL A 33 -0.60 -14.81 -16.55
C VAL A 33 -1.25 -15.79 -17.54
N GLU A 34 -0.55 -16.13 -18.64
CA GLU A 34 -1.11 -16.87 -19.78
C GLU A 34 -1.75 -18.22 -19.42
N ASP A 35 -1.27 -18.91 -18.39
CA ASP A 35 -1.75 -20.23 -17.97
C ASP A 35 -2.97 -20.18 -17.01
N GLY A 36 -3.52 -18.99 -16.75
CA GLY A 36 -4.62 -18.80 -15.79
C GLY A 36 -4.17 -18.66 -14.34
N ASP A 37 -2.88 -18.83 -14.08
CA ASP A 37 -2.21 -18.48 -12.84
C ASP A 37 -2.36 -16.97 -12.55
N VAL A 38 -2.33 -16.63 -11.26
CA VAL A 38 -2.43 -15.24 -10.80
C VAL A 38 -1.27 -14.89 -9.89
N VAL A 39 -0.74 -13.69 -10.07
CA VAL A 39 0.41 -13.18 -9.31
C VAL A 39 0.17 -11.76 -8.82
N GLY A 40 0.74 -11.43 -7.66
CA GLY A 40 0.72 -10.09 -7.09
C GLY A 40 0.20 -10.05 -5.66
N THR A 41 -0.21 -8.87 -5.22
CA THR A 41 -0.57 -8.60 -3.84
C THR A 41 -1.90 -7.86 -3.78
N THR A 42 -2.75 -8.26 -2.85
CA THR A 42 -3.91 -7.48 -2.42
C THR A 42 -3.73 -7.09 -0.96
N ILE A 43 -3.91 -5.80 -0.65
CA ILE A 43 -4.02 -5.34 0.72
C ILE A 43 -5.41 -4.80 0.99
N ARG A 44 -5.91 -5.09 2.19
CA ARG A 44 -7.15 -4.51 2.71
C ARG A 44 -6.85 -3.82 4.03
N ILE A 45 -7.21 -2.54 4.12
CA ILE A 45 -7.04 -1.71 5.30
C ILE A 45 -8.43 -1.48 5.88
N VAL A 46 -8.69 -2.03 7.07
CA VAL A 46 -10.01 -2.03 7.71
C VAL A 46 -9.96 -1.10 8.93
N PRO A 47 -10.86 -0.12 9.06
CA PRO A 47 -10.90 0.73 10.25
C PRO A 47 -11.30 -0.08 11.48
N ALA A 48 -10.65 0.15 12.62
CA ALA A 48 -11.04 -0.40 13.92
C ALA A 48 -10.75 0.58 15.06
N MET A 49 -11.34 0.31 16.24
CA MET A 49 -11.32 1.26 17.37
C MET A 49 -9.91 1.59 17.87
N ASN A 50 -8.98 0.64 17.78
CA ASN A 50 -7.61 0.77 18.31
C ASN A 50 -6.56 1.05 17.22
N GLY A 51 -7.01 1.51 16.05
CA GLY A 51 -6.18 1.64 14.84
C GLY A 51 -6.61 0.67 13.75
N PRO A 52 -6.18 0.87 12.50
CA PRO A 52 -6.60 0.03 11.39
C PRO A 52 -6.05 -1.39 11.51
N HIS A 53 -6.79 -2.36 11.00
CA HIS A 53 -6.29 -3.70 10.72
C HIS A 53 -5.83 -3.77 9.28
N LEU A 54 -4.75 -4.50 9.03
CA LEU A 54 -4.22 -4.70 7.70
C LEU A 54 -4.28 -6.19 7.37
N SER A 55 -4.91 -6.53 6.25
CA SER A 55 -4.80 -7.85 5.64
C SER A 55 -3.93 -7.75 4.40
N ILE A 56 -2.94 -8.64 4.27
CA ILE A 56 -2.09 -8.77 3.08
C ILE A 56 -2.30 -10.18 2.53
N GLN A 57 -2.73 -10.28 1.28
CA GLN A 57 -2.88 -11.54 0.55
C GLN A 57 -1.95 -11.54 -0.67
N ARG A 58 -1.04 -12.51 -0.70
CA ARG A 58 -0.15 -12.74 -1.84
C ARG A 58 -0.76 -13.75 -2.81
N TYR A 59 -0.39 -13.63 -4.07
CA TYR A 59 -0.77 -14.50 -5.16
C TYR A 59 0.51 -14.98 -5.86
N GLU A 60 0.73 -16.30 -5.88
CA GLU A 60 1.95 -16.94 -6.41
C GLU A 60 1.55 -18.19 -7.22
N GLY A 61 0.90 -17.99 -8.37
CA GLY A 61 0.19 -19.05 -9.11
C GLY A 61 -1.26 -19.26 -8.62
N GLY A 62 -1.63 -18.60 -7.53
CA GLY A 62 -2.94 -18.70 -6.89
C GLY A 62 -2.96 -17.95 -5.56
N PRO A 63 -4.15 -17.74 -4.95
CA PRO A 63 -4.25 -17.03 -3.69
C PRO A 63 -3.60 -17.82 -2.55
N LEU A 64 -2.65 -17.21 -1.85
CA LEU A 64 -2.13 -17.70 -0.58
C LEU A 64 -3.06 -17.28 0.58
N ALA A 65 -2.85 -17.89 1.75
CA ALA A 65 -3.58 -17.51 2.95
C ALA A 65 -3.25 -16.05 3.33
N PRO A 66 -4.27 -15.22 3.64
CA PRO A 66 -4.04 -13.84 4.01
C PRO A 66 -3.38 -13.74 5.39
N ASN A 67 -2.35 -12.90 5.49
CA ASN A 67 -1.76 -12.50 6.76
C ASN A 67 -2.50 -11.28 7.30
N VAL A 68 -2.75 -11.26 8.62
CA VAL A 68 -3.44 -10.16 9.30
C VAL A 68 -2.50 -9.50 10.30
N PHE A 69 -2.42 -8.18 10.24
CA PHE A 69 -1.52 -7.36 11.05
C PHE A 69 -2.29 -6.21 11.72
N TYR A 70 -1.71 -5.75 12.83
CA TYR A 70 -2.15 -4.57 13.58
C TYR A 70 -1.02 -3.53 13.52
N PRO A 71 -0.89 -2.78 12.41
CA PRO A 71 0.21 -1.84 12.22
C PRO A 71 0.15 -0.67 13.19
N ALA A 72 1.32 -0.12 13.52
CA ALA A 72 1.41 1.20 14.11
C ALA A 72 1.14 2.26 13.03
N VAL A 73 0.38 3.30 13.38
CA VAL A 73 0.18 4.46 12.51
C VAL A 73 1.25 5.49 12.83
N GLU A 74 2.15 5.74 11.89
CA GLU A 74 3.20 6.76 12.01
C GLU A 74 2.93 7.84 10.96
N ARG A 75 2.47 9.04 11.36
CA ARG A 75 2.11 10.19 10.50
C ARG A 75 1.57 9.82 9.10
N ASP A 76 2.44 9.56 8.13
CA ASP A 76 2.19 9.30 6.71
C ASP A 76 2.11 7.81 6.30
N ARG A 77 2.33 6.86 7.21
CA ARG A 77 2.50 5.43 6.90
C ARG A 77 1.96 4.49 7.99
N LEU A 78 1.66 3.27 7.56
CA LEU A 78 1.48 2.12 8.43
C LEU A 78 2.79 1.36 8.55
N VAL A 79 3.15 0.99 9.78
CA VAL A 79 4.37 0.23 10.08
C VAL A 79 3.97 -1.11 10.71
N VAL A 80 4.26 -2.19 9.98
CA VAL A 80 4.04 -3.56 10.46
C VAL A 80 5.32 -4.06 11.11
N LYS A 81 5.21 -4.58 12.33
CA LYS A 81 6.34 -5.12 13.08
C LYS A 81 6.12 -6.59 13.44
N SER A 82 7.21 -7.34 13.53
CA SER A 82 7.21 -8.70 14.05
C SER A 82 7.00 -8.71 15.57
N ALA A 83 6.76 -9.89 16.15
CA ALA A 83 6.73 -10.07 17.60
C ALA A 83 8.04 -9.67 18.31
N ARG A 84 9.16 -9.59 17.55
CA ARG A 84 10.48 -9.14 18.04
C ARG A 84 10.72 -7.65 17.80
N ASN A 85 9.69 -6.90 17.41
CA ASN A 85 9.74 -5.46 17.13
C ASN A 85 10.61 -5.08 15.90
N GLU A 86 10.90 -6.03 15.02
CA GLU A 86 11.55 -5.78 13.74
C GLU A 86 10.51 -5.28 12.73
N VAL A 87 10.86 -4.28 11.91
CA VAL A 87 9.94 -3.78 10.88
C VAL A 87 9.89 -4.75 9.71
N LEU A 88 8.70 -5.26 9.40
CA LEU A 88 8.48 -6.19 8.29
C LEU A 88 8.05 -5.47 7.02
N TYR A 89 7.09 -4.55 7.16
CA TYR A 89 6.53 -3.80 6.05
C TYR A 89 6.28 -2.34 6.44
N THR A 90 6.43 -1.44 5.48
CA THR A 90 5.86 -0.08 5.59
C THR A 90 4.92 0.17 4.43
N ILE A 91 3.74 0.71 4.71
CA ILE A 91 2.75 1.07 3.69
C ILE A 91 2.48 2.56 3.75
N ARG A 92 2.68 3.26 2.64
CA ARG A 92 2.39 4.69 2.52
C ARG A 92 1.46 4.97 1.35
N ARG A 93 0.72 6.06 1.42
CA ARG A 93 -0.07 6.53 0.28
C ARG A 93 0.84 7.18 -0.77
N ASP A 94 0.55 6.94 -2.04
CA ASP A 94 1.18 7.59 -3.18
C ASP A 94 0.11 8.00 -4.21
N GLY A 95 -0.43 9.21 -4.03
CA GLY A 95 -1.61 9.66 -4.76
C GLY A 95 -2.84 8.82 -4.40
N SER A 96 -3.48 8.22 -5.40
CA SER A 96 -4.57 7.26 -5.20
C SER A 96 -4.08 5.87 -4.83
N ASP A 97 -2.80 5.57 -5.03
CA ASP A 97 -2.24 4.25 -4.82
C ASP A 97 -1.64 4.11 -3.42
N VAL A 98 -1.19 2.90 -3.12
CA VAL A 98 -0.35 2.63 -1.94
C VAL A 98 0.96 2.00 -2.40
N LEU A 99 2.04 2.36 -1.71
CA LEU A 99 3.34 1.73 -1.84
C LEU A 99 3.58 0.87 -0.61
N ILE A 100 3.72 -0.43 -0.81
CA ILE A 100 4.22 -1.37 0.20
C ILE A 100 5.73 -1.53 0.00
N LYS A 101 6.48 -1.41 1.09
CA LYS A 101 7.91 -1.72 1.14
C LYS A 101 8.13 -2.94 2.02
N TYR A 102 8.81 -3.93 1.48
CA TYR A 102 9.21 -5.16 2.14
C TYR A 102 10.59 -4.98 2.78
N LEU A 103 10.69 -5.17 4.09
CA LEU A 103 11.91 -4.99 4.88
C LEU A 103 12.41 -6.30 5.50
N ASN A 104 11.66 -7.38 5.33
CA ASN A 104 11.98 -8.72 5.80
C ASN A 104 12.64 -9.62 4.74
N GLY A 105 13.04 -9.05 3.60
CA GLY A 105 13.61 -9.80 2.47
C GLY A 105 12.58 -10.43 1.53
N GLU A 106 11.29 -10.23 1.77
CA GLU A 106 10.27 -10.50 0.74
C GLU A 106 10.41 -9.52 -0.43
N GLU A 107 9.88 -9.93 -1.58
CA GLU A 107 9.83 -9.14 -2.80
C GLU A 107 8.37 -9.02 -3.28
N GLY A 108 8.09 -7.93 -3.99
CA GLY A 108 6.82 -7.73 -4.68
C GLY A 108 6.67 -8.65 -5.90
N ARG A 109 5.54 -8.52 -6.61
CA ARG A 109 5.16 -9.34 -7.77
C ARG A 109 6.29 -9.60 -8.78
N ASP A 110 7.10 -8.59 -9.07
CA ASP A 110 8.11 -8.64 -10.14
C ASP A 110 9.44 -9.29 -9.70
N GLY A 111 9.57 -9.72 -8.42
CA GLY A 111 10.72 -10.49 -7.93
C GLY A 111 12.08 -9.77 -8.00
N ASN A 112 12.08 -8.45 -8.16
CA ASN A 112 13.30 -7.64 -8.29
C ASN A 112 13.20 -6.31 -7.52
N SER A 113 12.10 -6.09 -6.81
CA SER A 113 11.83 -4.86 -6.08
C SER A 113 11.31 -5.18 -4.68
N THR A 114 11.94 -4.51 -3.72
CA THR A 114 11.48 -4.46 -2.32
C THR A 114 10.36 -3.45 -2.11
N GLU A 115 9.94 -2.73 -3.17
CA GLU A 115 8.81 -1.82 -3.16
C GLU A 115 7.81 -2.18 -4.27
N GLU A 116 6.52 -2.18 -3.94
CA GLU A 116 5.44 -2.52 -4.86
C GLU A 116 4.31 -1.49 -4.76
N ARG A 117 3.82 -1.07 -5.91
CA ARG A 117 2.71 -0.12 -6.04
C ARG A 117 1.41 -0.89 -6.26
N LEU A 118 0.41 -0.62 -5.41
CA LEU A 118 -0.90 -1.25 -5.47
C LEU A 118 -1.94 -0.16 -5.73
N SER A 119 -2.77 -0.35 -6.75
CA SER A 119 -3.81 0.61 -7.11
C SER A 119 -5.12 0.29 -6.42
N PRO A 120 -6.03 1.28 -6.24
CA PRO A 120 -7.36 1.02 -5.71
C PRO A 120 -8.06 -0.08 -6.48
N THR A 121 -8.60 -1.05 -5.76
CA THR A 121 -9.33 -2.15 -6.41
C THR A 121 -10.69 -1.64 -6.88
N ILE A 122 -10.87 -1.59 -8.20
CA ILE A 122 -12.16 -1.31 -8.81
C ILE A 122 -12.77 -2.65 -9.19
N LYS A 123 -13.87 -3.04 -8.53
CA LYS A 123 -14.59 -4.28 -8.82
C LYS A 123 -15.36 -4.16 -10.14
N ASN A 124 -14.67 -4.25 -11.27
CA ASN A 124 -15.27 -4.33 -12.60
C ASN A 124 -15.23 -5.79 -13.07
N GLY A 125 -16.19 -6.59 -12.61
CA GLY A 125 -16.25 -8.03 -12.90
C GLY A 125 -15.37 -8.89 -11.99
N ASN A 126 -15.39 -10.21 -12.22
CA ASN A 126 -14.70 -11.20 -11.39
C ASN A 126 -13.32 -11.62 -11.95
N ALA A 127 -12.86 -10.98 -13.04
CA ALA A 127 -11.61 -11.35 -13.72
C ALA A 127 -10.48 -10.38 -13.36
N PHE A 128 -9.31 -10.92 -13.05
CA PHE A 128 -8.09 -10.12 -12.90
C PHE A 128 -7.62 -9.60 -14.28
N PRO A 129 -7.01 -8.40 -14.36
CA PRO A 129 -6.41 -7.92 -15.59
C PRO A 129 -5.23 -8.82 -16.00
N SER A 130 -4.89 -8.87 -17.28
CA SER A 130 -3.68 -9.54 -17.74
C SER A 130 -2.43 -8.81 -17.27
N CYS A 131 -1.37 -9.54 -16.91
CA CYS A 131 -0.08 -8.93 -16.64
C CYS A 131 0.49 -8.36 -17.96
N HIS A 132 0.94 -7.11 -17.94
CA HIS A 132 1.62 -6.44 -19.06
C HIS A 132 3.10 -6.25 -18.76
#